data_AF-A0A956CK91-F1
#
_entry.id   AF-A0A956CK91-F1
#
_cell.length_a   1.000
_cell.length_b   1.000
_cell.length_c   1.000
_cell.angle_alpha   90.00
_cell.angle_beta   90.00
_cell.angle_gamma   90.00
#
_symmetry.space_group_name_H-M   'P 1'
#
loop_
_entity.id
_entity.type
_entity.pdbx_description
1 polymer ?
#
loop_
_entity_poly.entity_id
_entity_poly.type
_entity_poly.pdbx_seq_one_letter_code
_entity_poly.pdbx_strand_id
1 'polypeptide(L)' 'MILPAAGSGTRFARGSGRSGSGLAGGPSKIEMELAGKPVFLHAVESFIRRADVGQVIVAVAPD' A
#
# COMPACT_ATOMS: atom_id res chain seq x y z
N MET A 1 1.35 -14.71 -7.58
CA MET A 1 2.33 -13.67 -7.21
C MET A 1 2.02 -13.17 -5.81
N ILE A 2 3.04 -12.89 -4.98
CA ILE A 2 2.87 -12.34 -3.64
C ILE A 2 3.44 -10.91 -3.61
N LEU A 3 2.65 -9.96 -3.11
CA LEU A 3 3.03 -8.58 -2.84
C LEU A 3 3.16 -8.38 -1.33
N PRO A 4 4.38 -8.44 -0.75
CA PRO A 4 4.57 -8.21 0.68
C PRO A 4 4.40 -6.72 1.00
N ALA A 5 3.44 -6.40 1.87
CA ALA A 5 3.06 -5.02 2.17
C ALA A 5 3.01 -4.68 3.68
N ALA A 6 3.33 -5.64 4.55
CA ALA A 6 3.30 -5.57 6.02
C ALA A 6 4.38 -4.70 6.71
N GLY A 7 5.12 -3.87 5.97
CA GLY A 7 6.21 -3.06 6.56
C GLY A 7 5.72 -1.75 7.19
N SER A 8 6.29 -1.35 8.34
CA SER A 8 5.86 -0.26 9.23
C SER A 8 5.69 1.16 8.66
N GLY A 9 6.07 1.43 7.41
CA GLY A 9 5.74 2.71 6.74
C GLY A 9 6.34 3.98 7.35
N THR A 10 7.30 3.88 8.29
CA THR A 10 7.84 5.01 9.08
C THR A 10 8.34 6.20 8.28
N ARG A 11 8.80 5.97 7.04
CA ARG A 11 9.25 7.02 6.11
C ARG A 11 8.10 7.80 5.46
N PHE A 12 6.94 7.18 5.32
CA PHE A 12 5.75 7.79 4.69
C PHE A 12 5.02 8.73 5.66
N ALA A 13 5.08 8.45 6.97
CA ALA A 13 4.50 9.31 8.01
C ALA A 13 5.11 10.72 8.08
N ARG A 14 6.32 10.94 7.52
CA ARG A 14 7.06 12.20 7.62
C ARG A 14 6.75 13.19 6.50
N GLY A 15 6.13 12.74 5.41
CA GLY A 15 5.85 13.55 4.21
C GLY A 15 4.41 14.05 4.08
N SER A 16 3.47 13.49 4.83
CA SER A 16 2.08 13.93 4.81
C SER A 16 1.91 15.16 5.71
N GLY A 17 1.96 16.36 5.13
CA GLY A 17 1.63 17.63 5.80
C GLY A 17 0.17 17.75 6.28
N ARG A 18 -0.53 16.64 6.47
CA ARG A 18 -1.82 16.60 7.17
C ARG A 18 -1.53 16.57 8.67
N SER A 19 -1.55 17.76 9.27
CA SER A 19 -1.72 17.94 10.70
C SER A 19 -2.99 17.19 11.13
N GLY A 20 -2.83 16.15 11.94
CA GLY A 20 -3.95 15.31 12.36
C GLY A 20 -3.54 14.06 13.12
N SER A 21 -3.22 14.25 14.40
CA SER A 21 -3.24 13.26 15.47
C SER A 21 -2.31 12.04 15.37
N GLY A 22 -1.30 12.03 16.23
CA GLY A 22 -0.60 10.81 16.61
C GLY A 22 -1.55 9.84 17.30
N LEU A 23 -2.01 8.83 16.56
CA LEU A 23 -2.56 7.58 17.08
C LEU A 23 -2.11 6.46 16.16
N ALA A 24 -1.74 5.34 16.76
CA ALA A 24 -1.35 4.10 16.10
C ALA A 24 -2.52 3.45 15.34
N GLY A 25 -3.02 4.10 14.29
CA GLY A 25 -4.21 3.66 13.54
C GLY A 25 -4.55 4.54 12.32
N GLY A 26 -3.54 5.16 11.69
CA GLY A 26 -3.72 5.84 10.41
C GLY A 26 -3.81 4.84 9.24
N PRO A 27 -4.42 5.21 8.10
CA PRO A 27 -4.57 4.31 6.95
C PRO A 27 -3.21 3.75 6.53
N SER A 28 -3.18 2.45 6.24
CA SER A 28 -1.95 1.74 5.92
C SER A 28 -1.24 2.40 4.73
N LYS A 29 0.09 2.43 4.71
CA LYS A 29 0.88 3.09 3.63
C LYS A 29 0.47 2.62 2.23
N ILE A 30 -0.08 1.41 2.13
CA ILE A 30 -0.48 0.78 0.89
C ILE A 30 -1.73 1.47 0.32
N GLU A 31 -2.58 2.01 1.20
CA GLU A 31 -3.85 2.68 0.89
C GLU A 31 -3.66 4.17 0.61
N MET A 32 -2.47 4.72 0.89
CA MET A 32 -2.15 6.11 0.54
C MET A 32 -2.34 6.34 -0.96
N GLU A 33 -2.91 7.49 -1.30
CA GLU A 33 -3.17 7.85 -2.69
C GLU A 33 -1.89 8.36 -3.37
N LEU A 34 -1.60 7.81 -4.54
CA LEU A 34 -0.55 8.22 -5.46
C LEU A 34 -1.18 8.42 -6.84
N ALA A 35 -1.13 9.63 -7.38
CA ALA A 35 -1.69 9.96 -8.70
C ALA A 35 -3.15 9.47 -8.90
N GLY A 36 -4.01 9.69 -7.89
CA GLY A 36 -5.44 9.34 -7.97
C GLY A 36 -5.78 7.87 -7.67
N LYS A 37 -4.81 7.03 -7.28
CA LYS A 37 -5.04 5.62 -6.92
C LYS A 37 -4.21 5.20 -5.70
N PRO A 38 -4.70 4.27 -4.85
CA PRO A 38 -3.88 3.64 -3.81
C PRO A 38 -2.54 3.11 -4.34
N VAL A 39 -1.46 3.33 -3.58
CA VAL A 39 -0.09 2.93 -3.94
C VAL A 39 0.00 1.46 -4.36
N PHE A 40 -0.68 0.55 -3.66
CA PHE A 40 -0.60 -0.87 -3.99
C PHE A 40 -1.19 -1.21 -5.38
N LEU A 41 -2.17 -0.45 -5.86
CA LEU A 41 -2.79 -0.72 -7.17
C LEU A 41 -1.81 -0.48 -8.32
N HIS A 42 -0.90 0.49 -8.20
CA HIS A 42 0.16 0.70 -9.19
C HIS A 42 1.06 -0.54 -9.33
N ALA A 43 1.34 -1.22 -8.21
CA ALA A 43 2.08 -2.48 -8.24
C ALA A 43 1.24 -3.60 -8.88
N VAL A 44 -0.03 -3.74 -8.49
CA VAL A 44 -0.94 -4.77 -9.03
C VAL A 44 -1.13 -4.65 -10.55
N GLU A 45 -1.28 -3.43 -11.07
CA GLU A 45 -1.51 -3.16 -12.49
C GLU A 45 -0.40 -3.72 -13.39
N SER A 46 0.84 -3.80 -12.89
CA SER A 46 1.98 -4.37 -13.61
C SER A 46 1.87 -5.89 -13.83
N PHE A 47 1.05 -6.58 -13.03
CA PHE A 47 0.97 -8.05 -13.04
C PHE A 47 -0.42 -8.58 -13.42
N ILE A 48 -1.47 -7.79 -13.31
CA ILE A 48 -2.85 -8.26 -13.55
C ILE A 48 -3.11 -8.71 -15.01
N ARG A 49 -2.34 -8.21 -15.98
CA ARG A 49 -2.49 -8.57 -17.40
C ARG A 49 -1.51 -9.65 -17.87
N ARG A 50 -0.66 -10.16 -16.97
CA ARG A 50 0.34 -11.16 -17.30
C ARG A 50 -0.28 -12.56 -17.33
N ALA A 51 -0.16 -13.24 -18.46
CA ALA A 51 -0.75 -14.57 -18.65
C ALA A 51 -0.17 -15.64 -17.69
N ASP A 52 1.04 -15.44 -17.19
CA ASP A 52 1.70 -16.30 -16.21
C ASP A 52 1.27 -16.01 -14.75
N VAL A 53 0.40 -15.03 -14.51
CA VAL A 53 -0.08 -14.65 -13.18
C VAL A 53 -1.57 -14.95 -13.04
N GLY A 54 -1.89 -16.12 -12.48
CA GLY A 54 -3.30 -16.52 -12.21
C GLY A 54 -3.91 -15.88 -10.96
N GLN A 55 -3.08 -15.40 -10.02
CA GLN A 55 -3.54 -14.79 -8.77
C GLN A 55 -2.50 -13.80 -8.22
N VAL A 56 -2.98 -12.70 -7.64
CA VAL A 56 -2.18 -11.73 -6.87
C VAL A 56 -2.64 -11.75 -5.42
N ILE A 57 -1.72 -12.03 -4.49
CA ILE A 57 -1.97 -12.03 -3.05
C ILE A 57 -1.23 -10.85 -2.43
N VAL A 58 -1.95 -9.93 -1.80
CA VAL A 58 -1.36 -8.80 -1.06
C VAL A 58 -1.31 -9.17 0.41
N ALA A 59 -0.10 -9.35 0.94
CA ALA A 59 0.10 -9.72 2.34
C ALA A 59 0.27 -8.45 3.19
N VAL A 60 -0.75 -8.12 3.96
CA VAL A 60 -0.81 -6.93 4.82
C VAL A 60 -0.62 -7.30 6.28
N ALA A 61 -0.10 -6.37 7.08
CA ALA A 61 -0.16 -6.50 8.53
C ALA A 61 -1.62 -6.22 8.96
N PRO A 62 -2.14 -6.92 9.99
CA PRO A 62 -3.40 -6.54 10.60
C PRO A 62 -3.24 -5.15 11.25
N ASP A 63 -4.31 -4.37 11.21
CA ASP A 63 -4.42 -3.08 11.90
C ASP A 63 -4.62 -3.26 13.41
#